data_AF-A0A353VTF8-F1
#
_entry.id   AF-A0A353VTF8-F1
#
_cell.length_a   1.000
_cell.length_b   1.000
_cell.length_c   1.000
_cell.angle_alpha   90.00
_cell.angle_beta   90.00
_cell.angle_gamma   90.00
#
_symmetry.space_group_name_H-M   'P 1'
#
loop_
_entity.id
_entity.type
_entity.pdbx_description
1 polymer ?
#
loop_
_entity_poly.entity_id
_entity_poly.type
_entity_poly.pdbx_seq_one_letter_code
_entity_poly.pdbx_strand_id
1 'polypeptide(L)'
;MGGHKLNELLKEYRKQPKWYYHVIFDSIETGQLFNNDDEYSDGMNSVAIGQYVCGLSVIVFVLMANHCHILVHGSGEDIVRFFLFVKERVNRKLKEDGFPQLPVDYGFKMVKVNDERQLVDTIIYIARNPLKARPDVTASGYIWGSTNLIFSDIDKLYDKLKIADMSCRESTRIFKTKIKLPGDYLFNRPLGFILPESYVLNGKVERMLVSSWRFCSGFVRNFDAYLKIAEGVGEMIIFSENELNEIIYHILRNRFKVDSIKDLGLTISVIWL
;
A
#
# COMPACT_ATOMS: atom_id res chain seq x y z
N MET A 1 6.04 -14.51 14.96
CA MET A 1 6.64 -13.62 15.98
C MET A 1 5.89 -13.81 17.31
N GLY A 2 6.51 -13.73 18.49
CA GLY A 2 5.74 -13.91 19.75
C GLY A 2 4.92 -12.65 20.09
N GLY A 3 3.73 -12.77 20.70
CA GLY A 3 2.89 -11.62 21.08
C GLY A 3 3.60 -10.59 21.97
N HIS A 4 4.54 -11.03 22.82
CA HIS A 4 5.41 -10.14 23.60
C HIS A 4 6.31 -9.25 22.72
N LYS A 5 6.85 -9.79 21.62
CA LYS A 5 7.74 -9.06 20.71
C LYS A 5 6.98 -8.00 19.90
N LEU A 6 5.73 -8.27 19.52
CA LEU A 6 4.87 -7.27 18.89
C LEU A 6 4.60 -6.09 19.84
N ASN A 7 4.30 -6.35 21.11
CA ASN A 7 4.01 -5.28 22.07
C ASN A 7 5.20 -4.33 22.27
N GLU A 8 6.42 -4.86 22.38
CA GLU A 8 7.64 -4.04 22.46
C GLU A 8 7.87 -3.24 21.18
N LEU A 9 7.66 -3.84 20.01
CA LEU A 9 7.75 -3.14 18.72
C LEU A 9 6.75 -1.97 18.64
N LEU A 10 5.50 -2.20 19.04
CA LEU A 10 4.49 -1.15 19.06
C LEU A 10 4.85 -0.03 20.05
N LYS A 11 5.46 -0.33 21.20
CA LYS A 11 5.98 0.70 22.12
C LYS A 11 7.06 1.55 21.48
N GLU A 12 7.98 0.94 20.72
CA GLU A 12 9.01 1.69 19.99
C GLU A 12 8.42 2.56 18.88
N TYR A 13 7.47 2.02 18.11
CA TYR A 13 6.80 2.79 17.06
C TYR A 13 6.08 4.02 17.60
N ARG A 14 5.42 3.92 18.76
CA ARG A 14 4.73 5.08 19.38
C ARG A 14 5.64 6.28 19.65
N LYS A 15 6.94 6.06 19.85
CA LYS A 15 7.93 7.13 20.12
C LYS A 15 8.32 7.91 18.86
N GLN A 16 7.94 7.42 17.69
CA GLN A 16 8.36 8.01 16.42
C GLN A 16 7.65 9.36 16.19
N PRO A 17 8.39 10.40 15.73
CA PRO A 17 7.83 11.73 15.56
C PRO A 17 6.81 11.77 14.42
N LYS A 18 6.07 12.89 14.32
CA LYS A 18 5.21 13.13 13.16
C LYS A 18 6.06 13.26 11.90
N TRP A 19 5.89 12.32 10.97
CA TRP A 19 6.68 12.25 9.75
C TRP A 19 5.99 11.39 8.68
N TYR A 20 6.65 11.20 7.54
CA TYR A 20 6.26 10.25 6.50
C TYR A 20 6.73 8.84 6.84
N TYR A 21 5.80 7.89 6.83
CA TYR A 21 6.09 6.49 7.07
C TYR A 21 5.44 5.60 6.02
N HIS A 22 6.22 4.66 5.50
CA HIS A 22 5.71 3.51 4.78
C HIS A 22 5.31 2.45 5.79
N VAL A 23 4.01 2.23 5.91
CA VAL A 23 3.39 1.25 6.79
C VAL A 23 3.02 0.03 5.95
N ILE A 24 3.55 -1.13 6.32
CA ILE A 24 3.30 -2.40 5.65
C ILE A 24 2.69 -3.34 6.66
N PHE A 25 1.45 -3.77 6.43
CA PHE A 25 0.85 -4.76 7.31
C PHE A 25 1.50 -6.11 7.03
N ASP A 26 1.64 -6.95 8.07
CA ASP A 26 2.31 -8.24 7.89
C ASP A 26 1.62 -9.07 6.79
N SER A 27 2.42 -9.82 6.03
CA SER A 27 1.91 -10.75 5.04
C SER A 27 1.41 -12.03 5.70
N ILE A 28 0.30 -12.57 5.22
CA ILE A 28 -0.20 -13.88 5.63
C ILE A 28 0.38 -14.93 4.67
N GLU A 29 1.30 -15.78 5.15
CA GLU A 29 1.99 -16.79 4.32
C GLU A 29 1.03 -17.85 3.78
N THR A 30 0.10 -18.33 4.62
CA THR A 30 -0.90 -19.34 4.27
C THR A 30 -2.29 -18.78 4.52
N GLY A 31 -2.78 -17.92 3.62
CA GLY A 31 -4.12 -17.33 3.72
C GLY A 31 -4.24 -15.99 3.00
N GLN A 32 -5.38 -15.33 3.23
CA GLN A 32 -5.68 -14.02 2.67
C GLN A 32 -6.16 -13.08 3.78
N LEU A 33 -5.72 -11.84 3.68
CA LEU A 33 -6.25 -10.70 4.44
C LEU A 33 -7.63 -10.29 3.90
N PHE A 34 -7.85 -10.48 2.60
CA PHE A 34 -9.12 -10.25 1.92
C PHE A 34 -9.41 -11.40 0.94
N ASN A 35 -10.51 -12.10 1.17
CA ASN A 35 -10.94 -13.31 0.45
C ASN A 35 -11.98 -13.00 -0.63
N ASN A 36 -12.65 -11.85 -0.55
CA ASN A 36 -13.70 -11.41 -1.47
C ASN A 36 -13.82 -9.88 -1.51
N ASP A 37 -14.59 -9.37 -2.48
CA ASP A 37 -14.79 -7.93 -2.70
C ASP A 37 -15.45 -7.23 -1.51
N ASP A 38 -16.37 -7.89 -0.77
CA ASP A 38 -16.99 -7.29 0.41
C ASP A 38 -15.99 -7.07 1.55
N GLU A 39 -15.00 -7.97 1.72
CA GLU A 39 -13.91 -7.77 2.67
C GLU A 39 -12.99 -6.63 2.25
N TYR A 40 -12.69 -6.52 0.95
CA TYR A 40 -11.94 -5.37 0.44
C TYR A 40 -12.70 -4.07 0.67
N SER A 41 -14.01 -4.02 0.42
CA SER A 41 -14.85 -2.85 0.67
C SER A 41 -14.86 -2.46 2.16
N ASP A 42 -14.94 -3.42 3.09
CA ASP A 42 -14.78 -3.12 4.52
C ASP A 42 -13.36 -2.66 4.86
N GLY A 43 -12.33 -3.19 4.19
CA GLY A 43 -10.95 -2.73 4.29
C GLY A 43 -10.79 -1.26 3.87
N MET A 44 -11.33 -0.88 2.71
CA MET A 44 -11.36 0.50 2.20
C MET A 44 -12.05 1.44 3.18
N ASN A 45 -13.22 1.03 3.70
CA ASN A 45 -13.95 1.77 4.73
C ASN A 45 -13.13 1.88 6.03
N SER A 46 -12.40 0.83 6.41
CA SER A 46 -11.57 0.81 7.61
C SER A 46 -10.41 1.79 7.51
N VAL A 47 -9.77 1.93 6.35
CA VAL A 47 -8.75 2.96 6.10
C VAL A 47 -9.38 4.35 6.21
N ALA A 48 -10.51 4.58 5.54
CA ALA A 48 -11.21 5.87 5.53
C ALA A 48 -11.62 6.34 6.95
N ILE A 49 -12.21 5.45 7.74
CA ILE A 49 -12.64 5.76 9.12
C ILE A 49 -11.43 5.86 10.04
N GLY A 50 -10.45 4.97 9.87
CA GLY A 50 -9.27 4.90 10.71
C GLY A 50 -8.43 6.16 10.63
N GLN A 51 -8.17 6.67 9.42
CA GLN A 51 -7.39 7.89 9.25
C GLN A 51 -8.08 9.10 9.91
N TYR A 52 -9.41 9.17 9.83
CA TYR A 52 -10.19 10.25 10.41
C TYR A 52 -10.13 10.23 11.94
N VAL A 53 -10.38 9.07 12.56
CA VAL A 53 -10.36 8.94 14.03
C VAL A 53 -8.96 9.05 14.63
N CYS A 54 -7.92 8.65 13.89
CA CYS A 54 -6.55 8.71 14.36
C CYS A 54 -5.85 10.03 13.99
N GLY A 55 -6.46 10.88 13.17
CA GLY A 55 -5.92 12.20 12.83
C GLY A 55 -4.64 12.15 11.99
N LEU A 56 -4.46 11.10 11.18
CA LEU A 56 -3.33 10.98 10.26
C LEU A 56 -3.76 11.25 8.81
N SER A 57 -2.80 11.55 7.94
CA SER A 57 -3.07 11.71 6.51
C SER A 57 -2.60 10.50 5.73
N VAL A 58 -3.47 9.95 4.88
CA VAL A 58 -3.10 8.92 3.90
C VAL A 58 -2.62 9.61 2.62
N ILE A 59 -1.45 9.21 2.13
CA ILE A 59 -0.83 9.78 0.93
C ILE A 59 -1.12 8.89 -0.28
N VAL A 60 -0.84 7.61 -0.16
CA VAL A 60 -1.20 6.57 -1.13
C VAL A 60 -1.28 5.24 -0.41
N PHE A 61 -2.12 4.34 -0.88
CA PHE A 61 -2.23 3.01 -0.32
C PHE A 61 -2.77 2.00 -1.33
N VAL A 62 -2.51 0.73 -1.03
CA VAL A 62 -3.06 -0.42 -1.72
C VAL A 62 -3.37 -1.52 -0.70
N LEU A 63 -4.54 -2.12 -0.81
CA LEU A 63 -4.93 -3.34 -0.12
C LEU A 63 -4.64 -4.49 -1.06
N MET A 64 -3.84 -5.47 -0.64
CA MET A 64 -3.53 -6.67 -1.43
C MET A 64 -4.19 -7.87 -0.76
N ALA A 65 -4.31 -8.98 -1.49
CA ALA A 65 -4.99 -10.17 -0.98
C ALA A 65 -4.40 -10.69 0.34
N ASN A 66 -3.11 -10.50 0.60
CA ASN A 66 -2.42 -11.06 1.77
C ASN A 66 -1.71 -10.01 2.66
N HIS A 67 -1.63 -8.74 2.26
CA HIS A 67 -1.02 -7.64 3.03
C HIS A 67 -1.51 -6.27 2.53
N CYS A 68 -1.06 -5.19 3.15
CA CYS A 68 -1.37 -3.83 2.72
C CYS A 68 -0.11 -2.97 2.72
N HIS A 69 -0.02 -2.03 1.78
CA HIS A 69 0.94 -0.93 1.86
C HIS A 69 0.25 0.40 1.94
N ILE A 70 0.69 1.23 2.88
CA ILE A 70 0.08 2.54 3.16
C ILE A 70 1.22 3.52 3.43
N LEU A 71 1.33 4.56 2.61
CA LEU A 71 2.17 5.71 2.90
C LEU A 71 1.33 6.74 3.64
N VAL A 72 1.76 7.07 4.86
CA VAL A 72 1.05 7.98 5.75
C VAL A 72 1.93 9.14 6.19
N HIS A 73 1.29 10.23 6.61
CA HIS A 73 1.92 11.31 7.35
C HIS A 73 1.22 11.46 8.71
N GLY A 74 1.93 11.13 9.79
CA GLY A 74 1.38 11.03 11.14
C GLY A 74 2.44 10.77 12.19
N SER A 75 2.09 10.87 13.47
CA SER A 75 2.98 10.44 14.55
C SER A 75 2.95 8.92 14.70
N GLY A 76 3.97 8.35 15.33
CA GLY A 76 4.01 6.92 15.63
C GLY A 76 2.82 6.43 16.44
N GLU A 77 2.34 7.23 17.41
CA GLU A 77 1.14 6.93 18.20
C GLU A 77 -0.12 6.87 17.31
N ASP A 78 -0.31 7.85 16.43
CA ASP A 78 -1.48 7.88 15.53
C ASP A 78 -1.46 6.68 14.57
N ILE A 79 -0.28 6.30 14.08
CA ILE A 79 -0.10 5.16 13.17
C ILE A 79 -0.38 3.84 13.87
N VAL A 80 0.11 3.66 15.10
CA VAL A 80 -0.17 2.45 15.89
C VAL A 80 -1.67 2.34 16.20
N ARG A 81 -2.32 3.45 16.58
CA ARG A 81 -3.78 3.48 16.77
C ARG A 81 -4.53 3.14 15.49
N PHE A 82 -4.09 3.70 14.36
CA PHE A 82 -4.67 3.41 13.05
C PHE A 82 -4.56 1.93 12.69
N PHE A 83 -3.37 1.34 12.84
CA PHE A 83 -3.17 -0.09 12.60
C PHE A 83 -4.09 -0.94 13.46
N LEU A 84 -4.15 -0.69 14.77
CA LEU A 84 -5.00 -1.46 15.69
C LEU A 84 -6.48 -1.33 15.33
N PHE A 85 -6.92 -0.13 14.94
CA PHE A 85 -8.28 0.12 14.46
C PHE A 85 -8.59 -0.70 13.20
N VAL A 86 -7.72 -0.66 12.18
CA VAL A 86 -7.95 -1.42 10.94
C VAL A 86 -7.89 -2.93 11.22
N LYS A 87 -6.91 -3.40 12.00
CA LYS A 87 -6.78 -4.81 12.38
C LYS A 87 -8.04 -5.34 13.08
N GLU A 88 -8.61 -4.57 14.00
CA GLU A 88 -9.84 -4.95 14.70
C GLU A 88 -11.02 -5.09 13.73
N ARG A 89 -11.16 -4.15 12.79
CA ARG A 89 -12.25 -4.19 11.81
C ARG A 89 -12.12 -5.36 10.84
N VAL A 90 -10.92 -5.59 10.32
CA VAL A 90 -10.63 -6.75 9.45
C VAL A 90 -10.93 -8.05 10.20
N ASN A 91 -10.45 -8.21 11.44
CA ASN A 91 -10.75 -9.40 12.25
C ASN A 91 -12.25 -9.61 12.48
N ARG A 92 -13.01 -8.53 12.68
CA ARG A 92 -14.46 -8.62 12.83
C ARG A 92 -15.11 -9.10 11.53
N LYS A 93 -14.70 -8.54 10.38
CA LYS A 93 -15.23 -8.92 9.06
C LYS A 93 -14.88 -10.38 8.71
N LEU A 94 -13.63 -10.82 8.91
CA LEU A 94 -13.23 -12.23 8.75
C LEU A 94 -14.12 -13.17 9.57
N LYS A 95 -14.37 -12.83 10.85
CA LYS A 95 -15.25 -13.61 11.72
C LYS A 95 -16.70 -13.63 11.23
N GLU A 96 -17.23 -12.51 10.76
CA GLU A 96 -18.59 -12.41 10.20
C GLU A 96 -18.76 -13.30 8.96
N ASP A 97 -17.71 -13.40 8.13
CA ASP A 97 -17.72 -14.16 6.88
C ASP A 97 -17.28 -15.63 7.07
N GLY A 98 -16.94 -16.04 8.30
CA GLY A 98 -16.59 -17.42 8.63
C GLY A 98 -15.12 -17.80 8.37
N PHE A 99 -14.24 -16.82 8.16
CA PHE A 99 -12.81 -17.03 8.00
C PHE A 99 -12.06 -17.02 9.34
N PRO A 100 -10.87 -17.65 9.42
CA PRO A 100 -10.01 -17.55 10.59
C PRO A 100 -9.62 -16.10 10.90
N GLN A 101 -9.49 -15.80 12.19
CA GLN A 101 -8.95 -14.52 12.63
C GLN A 101 -7.46 -14.40 12.27
N LEU A 102 -6.99 -13.17 12.19
CA LEU A 102 -5.57 -12.87 12.02
C LEU A 102 -4.74 -13.45 13.18
N PRO A 103 -3.49 -13.86 12.92
CA PRO A 103 -2.58 -14.31 13.97
C PRO A 103 -2.49 -13.32 15.14
N VAL A 104 -2.31 -13.84 16.34
CA VAL A 104 -2.21 -13.02 17.57
C VAL A 104 -1.09 -11.98 17.44
N ASP A 105 0.01 -12.38 16.82
CA ASP A 105 1.20 -11.58 16.56
C ASP A 105 1.18 -10.80 15.26
N TYR A 106 0.05 -10.81 14.52
CA TYR A 106 -0.12 -10.02 13.30
C TYR A 106 0.13 -8.54 13.59
N GLY A 107 1.16 -7.99 12.99
CA GLY A 107 1.65 -6.65 13.21
C GLY A 107 1.75 -5.85 11.91
N PHE A 108 2.67 -4.89 11.95
CA PHE A 108 3.06 -4.13 10.77
C PHE A 108 4.52 -3.72 10.89
N LYS A 109 5.13 -3.46 9.74
CA LYS A 109 6.41 -2.76 9.62
C LYS A 109 6.18 -1.28 9.37
N MET A 110 6.98 -0.44 10.01
CA MET A 110 6.96 1.01 9.84
C MET A 110 8.34 1.51 9.44
N VAL A 111 8.46 2.02 8.22
CA VAL A 111 9.73 2.52 7.66
C VAL A 111 9.64 4.03 7.49
N LYS A 112 10.53 4.77 8.16
CA LYS A 112 10.63 6.22 8.01
C LYS A 112 11.15 6.57 6.61
N VAL A 113 10.47 7.48 5.94
CA VAL A 113 10.94 8.06 4.67
C VAL A 113 11.95 9.16 4.97
N ASN A 114 13.17 9.11 4.43
CA ASN A 114 14.25 10.01 4.82
C ASN A 114 14.21 11.36 4.09
N ASP A 115 13.82 11.36 2.82
CA ASP A 115 13.84 12.54 1.96
C ASP A 115 12.73 12.50 0.89
N GLU A 116 12.59 13.59 0.15
CA GLU A 116 11.58 13.74 -0.90
C GLU A 116 11.75 12.73 -2.04
N ARG A 117 12.98 12.34 -2.36
CA ARG A 117 13.24 11.35 -3.41
C ARG A 117 12.71 9.99 -2.98
N GLN A 118 13.04 9.55 -1.76
CA GLN A 118 12.50 8.31 -1.21
C GLN A 118 10.98 8.38 -1.10
N LEU A 119 10.40 9.53 -0.79
CA LEU A 119 8.95 9.71 -0.75
C LEU A 119 8.30 9.44 -2.11
N VAL A 120 8.86 9.99 -3.19
CA VAL A 120 8.42 9.72 -4.57
C VAL A 120 8.62 8.26 -4.95
N ASP A 121 9.78 7.69 -4.63
CA ASP A 121 10.08 6.29 -4.93
C ASP A 121 9.10 5.35 -4.19
N THR A 122 8.74 5.64 -2.93
CA THR A 122 7.74 4.90 -2.16
C THR A 122 6.34 5.00 -2.77
N ILE A 123 5.94 6.17 -3.28
CA ILE A 123 4.66 6.32 -3.99
C ILE A 123 4.60 5.39 -5.21
N ILE A 124 5.66 5.40 -6.03
CA ILE A 124 5.76 4.56 -7.23
C ILE A 124 5.78 3.08 -6.85
N TYR A 125 6.52 2.72 -5.79
CA TYR A 125 6.56 1.35 -5.27
C TYR A 125 5.17 0.84 -4.91
N ILE A 126 4.42 1.61 -4.11
CA ILE A 126 3.05 1.23 -3.70
C ILE A 126 2.14 1.11 -4.93
N ALA A 127 2.24 2.04 -5.89
CA ALA A 127 1.46 1.99 -7.11
C ALA A 127 1.79 0.82 -8.04
N ARG A 128 3.01 0.26 -7.95
CA ARG A 128 3.45 -0.89 -8.74
C ARG A 128 2.95 -2.22 -8.19
N ASN A 129 2.69 -2.32 -6.89
CA ASN A 129 2.31 -3.57 -6.23
C ASN A 129 1.11 -4.28 -6.86
N PRO A 130 0.00 -3.59 -7.20
CA PRO A 130 -1.10 -4.19 -7.94
C PRO A 130 -0.69 -4.91 -9.23
N LEU A 131 0.23 -4.34 -10.01
CA LEU A 131 0.66 -4.91 -11.29
C LEU A 131 1.32 -6.28 -11.12
N LYS A 132 1.97 -6.50 -9.97
CA LYS A 132 2.62 -7.77 -9.65
C LYS A 132 1.62 -8.83 -9.18
N ALA A 133 0.63 -8.45 -8.38
CA ALA A 133 -0.33 -9.40 -7.80
C ALA A 133 -1.56 -9.66 -8.67
N ARG A 134 -1.92 -8.72 -9.54
CA ARG A 134 -3.06 -8.79 -10.45
C ARG A 134 -2.62 -8.42 -11.86
N PRO A 135 -1.98 -9.35 -12.59
CA PRO A 135 -1.51 -9.09 -13.95
C PRO A 135 -2.65 -8.84 -14.95
N ASP A 136 -3.90 -9.10 -14.55
CA ASP A 136 -5.12 -8.88 -15.32
C ASP A 136 -5.64 -7.43 -15.28
N VAL A 137 -5.07 -6.56 -14.42
CA VAL A 137 -5.47 -5.15 -14.33
C VAL A 137 -4.27 -4.21 -14.31
N THR A 138 -4.45 -3.01 -14.83
CA THR A 138 -3.45 -1.94 -14.72
C THR A 138 -3.46 -1.31 -13.32
N ALA A 139 -2.42 -0.55 -12.97
CA ALA A 139 -2.34 0.15 -11.69
C ALA A 139 -3.50 1.15 -11.49
N SER A 140 -4.02 1.72 -12.59
CA SER A 140 -5.21 2.58 -12.59
C SER A 140 -6.52 1.80 -12.56
N GLY A 141 -6.53 0.54 -13.01
CA GLY A 141 -7.68 -0.35 -12.95
C GLY A 141 -7.84 -1.06 -11.60
N TYR A 142 -6.83 -1.01 -10.73
CA TYR A 142 -6.90 -1.60 -9.41
C TYR A 142 -7.66 -0.70 -8.42
N ILE A 143 -8.88 -1.11 -8.07
CA ILE A 143 -9.81 -0.29 -7.28
C ILE A 143 -9.59 -0.38 -5.76
N TRP A 144 -8.83 -1.37 -5.28
CA TRP A 144 -8.60 -1.62 -3.86
C TRP A 144 -7.42 -0.82 -3.31
N GLY A 145 -7.49 0.50 -3.47
CA GLY A 145 -6.42 1.40 -3.11
C GLY A 145 -6.72 2.82 -3.58
N SER A 146 -5.67 3.63 -3.71
CA SER A 146 -5.77 5.02 -4.19
C SER A 146 -4.90 5.30 -5.42
N THR A 147 -4.24 4.27 -5.95
CA THR A 147 -3.33 4.38 -7.09
C THR A 147 -4.07 4.78 -8.35
N ASN A 148 -5.35 4.45 -8.43
CA ASN A 148 -6.27 4.82 -9.50
C ASN A 148 -6.61 6.32 -9.56
N LEU A 149 -6.27 7.10 -8.53
CA LEU A 149 -6.44 8.56 -8.53
C LEU A 149 -5.26 9.32 -9.14
N ILE A 150 -4.09 8.68 -9.25
CA ILE A 150 -2.86 9.36 -9.63
C ILE A 150 -2.88 9.62 -11.15
N PHE A 151 -2.97 10.89 -11.56
CA PHE A 151 -3.03 11.32 -12.96
C PHE A 151 -4.08 10.55 -13.78
N SER A 152 -5.28 10.42 -13.23
CA SER A 152 -6.34 9.60 -13.78
C SER A 152 -7.68 10.29 -13.65
N ASP A 153 -8.54 10.11 -14.66
CA ASP A 153 -9.91 10.60 -14.69
C ASP A 153 -10.93 9.51 -14.31
N ILE A 154 -10.47 8.33 -13.85
CA ILE A 154 -11.35 7.18 -13.58
C ILE A 154 -12.37 7.49 -12.48
N ASP A 155 -12.02 8.39 -11.56
CA ASP A 155 -12.91 8.82 -10.49
C ASP A 155 -14.18 9.47 -11.04
N LYS A 156 -14.11 10.15 -12.18
CA LYS A 156 -15.26 10.81 -12.83
C LYS A 156 -16.31 9.83 -13.34
N LEU A 157 -15.95 8.55 -13.47
CA LEU A 157 -16.83 7.49 -13.97
C LEU A 157 -17.66 6.84 -12.87
N TYR A 158 -17.31 7.03 -11.60
CA TYR A 158 -18.02 6.42 -10.50
C TYR A 158 -19.26 7.21 -10.09
N ASP A 159 -20.31 6.48 -9.69
CA ASP A 159 -21.40 7.06 -8.92
C ASP A 159 -20.89 7.57 -7.57
N LYS A 160 -21.27 8.78 -7.21
CA LYS A 160 -20.82 9.46 -5.99
C LYS A 160 -22.02 9.96 -5.20
N LEU A 161 -22.12 9.50 -3.96
CA LEU A 161 -23.06 10.01 -2.97
C LEU A 161 -22.29 10.66 -1.82
N LYS A 162 -22.66 11.85 -1.37
CA LYS A 162 -22.07 12.41 -0.16
C LYS A 162 -22.61 11.68 1.07
N ILE A 163 -21.76 11.43 2.06
CA ILE A 163 -22.20 10.83 3.34
C ILE A 163 -23.28 11.68 4.02
N ALA A 164 -23.25 13.00 3.86
CA ALA A 164 -24.29 13.91 4.37
C ALA A 164 -25.70 13.60 3.82
N ASP A 165 -25.79 13.00 2.63
CA ASP A 165 -27.05 12.64 1.97
C ASP A 165 -27.54 11.25 2.38
N MET A 166 -26.76 10.51 3.18
CA MET A 166 -27.13 9.21 3.72
C MET A 166 -27.89 9.36 5.04
N SER A 167 -28.87 8.49 5.28
CA SER A 167 -29.50 8.42 6.60
C SER A 167 -28.50 7.90 7.65
N CYS A 168 -28.62 8.35 8.90
CA CYS A 168 -27.77 7.88 10.00
C CYS A 168 -27.84 6.35 10.17
N ARG A 169 -29.03 5.76 9.99
CA ARG A 169 -29.24 4.31 10.07
C ARG A 169 -28.48 3.58 8.96
N GLU A 170 -28.54 4.11 7.74
CA GLU A 170 -27.83 3.56 6.60
C GLU A 170 -26.31 3.65 6.78
N SER A 171 -25.79 4.83 7.12
CA SER A 171 -24.38 5.05 7.40
C SER A 171 -23.85 4.11 8.47
N THR A 172 -24.58 3.95 9.58
CA THR A 172 -24.18 3.05 10.69
C THR A 172 -24.16 1.59 10.24
N ARG A 173 -25.14 1.16 9.42
CA ARG A 173 -25.25 -0.20 8.90
C ARG A 173 -24.11 -0.54 7.95
N ILE A 174 -23.81 0.36 7.00
CA ILE A 174 -22.81 0.14 5.96
C ILE A 174 -21.40 0.25 6.54
N PHE A 175 -21.10 1.35 7.24
CA PHE A 175 -19.75 1.60 7.75
C PHE A 175 -19.45 0.88 9.07
N LYS A 176 -20.46 0.21 9.65
CA LYS A 176 -20.35 -0.54 10.91
C LYS A 176 -19.66 0.29 11.99
N THR A 177 -20.07 1.55 12.13
CA THR A 177 -19.51 2.51 13.08
C THR A 177 -20.54 3.54 13.50
N LYS A 178 -20.41 4.03 14.72
CA LYS A 178 -21.16 5.19 15.24
C LYS A 178 -20.40 6.52 15.02
N ILE A 179 -19.18 6.45 14.49
CA ILE A 179 -18.38 7.64 14.18
C ILE A 179 -19.10 8.43 13.10
N LYS A 180 -19.35 9.72 13.37
CA LYS A 180 -19.86 10.65 12.37
C LYS A 180 -18.70 11.10 11.47
N LEU A 181 -18.66 10.54 10.26
CA LEU A 181 -17.68 10.90 9.24
C LEU A 181 -17.97 12.29 8.66
N PRO A 182 -16.97 12.94 8.03
CA PRO A 182 -17.19 14.19 7.31
C PRO A 182 -18.29 14.02 6.25
N GLY A 183 -19.20 14.99 6.20
CA GLY A 183 -20.38 14.90 5.34
C GLY A 183 -20.07 14.98 3.85
N ASP A 184 -18.93 15.57 3.50
CA ASP A 184 -18.40 15.71 2.14
C ASP A 184 -17.68 14.46 1.62
N TYR A 185 -17.47 13.44 2.47
CA TYR A 185 -16.95 12.16 2.00
C TYR A 185 -17.88 11.54 0.98
N LEU A 186 -17.29 10.96 -0.05
CA LEU A 186 -17.96 10.39 -1.20
C LEU A 186 -18.04 8.88 -1.02
N PHE A 187 -19.22 8.32 -1.22
CA PHE A 187 -19.54 6.92 -1.08
C PHE A 187 -20.06 6.39 -2.41
N ASN A 188 -19.55 5.24 -2.84
CA ASN A 188 -20.08 4.54 -4.00
C ASN A 188 -20.96 3.38 -3.55
N ARG A 189 -22.27 3.45 -3.85
CA ARG A 189 -23.25 2.44 -3.46
C ARG A 189 -22.97 1.06 -4.09
N PRO A 190 -22.75 0.94 -5.41
CA PRO A 190 -22.43 -0.35 -6.04
C PRO A 190 -21.20 -1.05 -5.45
N LEU A 191 -20.12 -0.31 -5.19
CA LEU A 191 -18.87 -0.86 -4.68
C LEU A 191 -18.89 -1.05 -3.15
N GLY A 192 -19.78 -0.35 -2.43
CA GLY A 192 -19.96 -0.52 -0.99
C GLY A 192 -18.86 0.13 -0.12
N PHE A 193 -18.07 1.06 -0.67
CA PHE A 193 -17.03 1.75 0.08
C PHE A 193 -16.95 3.27 -0.14
N ILE A 194 -16.34 3.95 0.84
CA ILE A 194 -15.99 5.37 0.78
C ILE A 194 -14.85 5.55 -0.22
N LEU A 195 -15.06 6.39 -1.22
CA LEU A 195 -14.10 6.61 -2.29
C LEU A 195 -12.83 7.30 -1.76
N PRO A 196 -11.63 6.80 -2.15
CA PRO A 196 -10.33 7.30 -1.66
C PRO A 196 -10.09 8.80 -1.81
N GLU A 197 -10.69 9.42 -2.83
CA GLU A 197 -10.63 10.86 -3.07
C GLU A 197 -11.13 11.71 -1.88
N SER A 198 -11.90 11.10 -0.98
CA SER A 198 -12.39 11.75 0.24
C SER A 198 -11.35 11.85 1.35
N TYR A 199 -10.37 10.95 1.38
CA TYR A 199 -9.47 10.79 2.54
C TYR A 199 -7.98 10.61 2.17
N VAL A 200 -7.66 10.63 0.88
CA VAL A 200 -6.29 10.56 0.37
C VAL A 200 -5.86 11.91 -0.18
N LEU A 201 -4.64 12.33 0.13
CA LEU A 201 -4.07 13.59 -0.34
C LEU A 201 -3.56 13.50 -1.80
N ASN A 202 -4.41 13.13 -2.76
CA ASN A 202 -4.01 12.88 -4.15
C ASN A 202 -3.31 14.09 -4.80
N GLY A 203 -3.85 15.30 -4.61
CA GLY A 203 -3.21 16.51 -5.14
C GLY A 203 -1.79 16.75 -4.61
N LYS A 204 -1.45 16.20 -3.43
CA LYS A 204 -0.06 16.20 -2.94
C LYS A 204 0.80 15.21 -3.71
N VAL A 205 0.31 14.00 -3.95
CA VAL A 205 1.00 12.97 -4.73
C VAL A 205 1.35 13.48 -6.13
N GLU A 206 0.39 14.05 -6.84
CA GLU A 206 0.61 14.55 -8.20
C GLU A 206 1.62 15.70 -8.24
N ARG A 207 1.58 16.63 -7.27
CA ARG A 207 2.58 17.71 -7.18
C ARG A 207 4.00 17.17 -6.98
N MET A 208 4.16 16.10 -6.22
CA MET A 208 5.47 15.47 -5.98
C MET A 208 5.97 14.70 -7.20
N LEU A 209 5.06 14.03 -7.91
CA LEU A 209 5.37 13.29 -9.13
C LEU A 209 5.58 14.20 -10.34
N VAL A 210 5.08 15.45 -10.31
CA VAL A 210 5.19 16.49 -11.34
C VAL A 210 4.42 16.18 -12.63
N SER A 211 4.46 14.95 -13.15
CA SER A 211 3.73 14.57 -14.37
C SER A 211 3.40 13.08 -14.44
N SER A 212 2.36 12.76 -15.22
CA SER A 212 1.99 11.38 -15.55
C SER A 212 3.11 10.63 -16.24
N TRP A 213 3.91 11.30 -17.08
CA TRP A 213 5.09 10.71 -17.70
C TRP A 213 6.11 10.24 -16.65
N ARG A 214 6.43 11.08 -15.66
CA ARG A 214 7.37 10.71 -14.60
C ARG A 214 6.84 9.53 -13.79
N PHE A 215 5.55 9.54 -13.44
CA PHE A 215 4.89 8.43 -12.76
C PHE A 215 4.99 7.12 -13.56
N CYS A 216 4.56 7.10 -14.82
CA CYS A 216 4.61 5.92 -15.67
C CYS A 216 6.05 5.43 -15.93
N SER A 217 7.00 6.35 -16.16
CA SER A 217 8.40 6.00 -16.36
C SER A 217 9.04 5.36 -15.12
N GLY A 218 8.55 5.71 -13.92
CA GLY A 218 8.98 5.15 -12.65
C GLY A 218 8.71 3.65 -12.53
N PHE A 219 7.62 3.15 -13.14
CA PHE A 219 7.34 1.71 -13.16
C PHE A 219 8.38 0.91 -13.96
N VAL A 220 8.92 1.51 -15.03
CA VAL A 220 9.78 0.82 -15.99
C VAL A 220 11.26 0.98 -15.67
N ARG A 221 11.69 2.16 -15.19
CA ARG A 221 13.10 2.56 -15.23
C ARG A 221 13.82 2.59 -13.88
N ASN A 222 13.11 2.41 -12.76
CA ASN A 222 13.67 2.68 -11.43
C ASN A 222 13.86 1.41 -10.58
N PHE A 223 14.59 0.43 -11.13
CA PHE A 223 14.84 -0.85 -10.46
C PHE A 223 15.63 -0.70 -9.16
N ASP A 224 16.62 0.18 -9.11
CA ASP A 224 17.44 0.39 -7.90
C ASP A 224 16.63 0.96 -6.73
N ALA A 225 15.74 1.93 -6.99
CA ALA A 225 14.88 2.46 -5.95
C ALA A 225 13.87 1.41 -5.47
N TYR A 226 13.32 0.63 -6.40
CA TYR A 226 12.42 -0.47 -6.08
C TYR A 226 13.12 -1.53 -5.19
N LEU A 227 14.34 -1.93 -5.53
CA LEU A 227 15.18 -2.82 -4.72
C LEU A 227 15.43 -2.29 -3.31
N LYS A 228 15.82 -1.01 -3.20
CA LYS A 228 16.08 -0.38 -1.89
C LYS A 228 14.85 -0.31 -1.01
N ILE A 229 13.68 -0.02 -1.60
CA ILE A 229 12.43 0.03 -0.83
C ILE A 229 12.05 -1.38 -0.38
N ALA A 230 12.07 -2.37 -1.28
CA ALA A 230 11.79 -3.76 -0.93
C ALA A 230 12.72 -4.29 0.17
N GLU A 231 14.03 -4.01 0.08
CA GLU A 231 15.01 -4.34 1.13
C GLU A 231 14.65 -3.63 2.45
N GLY A 232 14.35 -2.34 2.38
CA GLY A 232 13.92 -1.54 3.53
C GLY A 232 12.65 -2.10 4.19
N VAL A 233 11.73 -2.68 3.42
CA VAL A 233 10.50 -3.32 3.93
C VAL A 233 10.65 -4.81 4.21
N GLY A 234 11.75 -5.44 3.78
CA GLY A 234 12.03 -6.87 3.99
C GLY A 234 11.22 -7.78 3.07
N GLU A 235 10.81 -7.30 1.90
CA GLU A 235 10.04 -8.06 0.92
C GLU A 235 10.95 -8.74 -0.11
N MET A 236 10.62 -9.99 -0.45
CA MET A 236 11.29 -10.67 -1.56
C MET A 236 10.80 -10.14 -2.90
N ILE A 237 11.74 -9.61 -3.68
CA ILE A 237 11.48 -9.25 -5.07
C ILE A 237 11.64 -10.49 -5.94
N ILE A 238 10.63 -10.74 -6.75
CA ILE A 238 10.67 -11.71 -7.83
C ILE A 238 10.67 -10.90 -9.11
N PHE A 239 11.72 -11.04 -9.91
CA PHE A 239 11.83 -10.44 -11.23
C PHE A 239 11.37 -11.44 -12.28
N SER A 240 10.67 -10.95 -13.29
CA SER A 240 10.53 -11.70 -14.55
C SER A 240 11.90 -11.86 -15.23
N GLU A 241 12.01 -12.84 -16.13
CA GLU A 241 13.25 -13.07 -16.89
C GLU A 241 13.66 -11.83 -17.69
N ASN A 242 12.70 -11.10 -18.26
CA ASN A 242 12.94 -9.86 -18.98
C ASN A 242 13.49 -8.75 -18.06
N GLU A 243 12.90 -8.56 -16.88
CA GLU A 243 13.38 -7.56 -15.91
C GLU A 243 14.78 -7.92 -15.39
N LEU A 244 15.04 -9.20 -15.15
CA LEU A 244 16.36 -9.67 -14.75
C LEU A 244 17.40 -9.40 -15.84
N ASN A 245 17.05 -9.65 -17.11
CA ASN A 245 17.92 -9.36 -18.25
C ASN A 245 18.22 -7.86 -18.37
N GLU A 246 17.22 -6.98 -18.23
CA GLU A 246 17.43 -5.53 -18.24
C GLU A 246 18.33 -5.06 -17.10
N ILE A 247 18.17 -5.61 -15.89
CA ILE A 247 19.05 -5.32 -14.74
C ILE A 247 20.48 -5.77 -15.04
N ILE A 248 20.65 -6.98 -15.58
CA ILE A 248 21.95 -7.51 -15.98
C ILE A 248 22.60 -6.58 -17.02
N TYR A 249 21.89 -6.23 -18.09
CA TYR A 249 22.39 -5.31 -19.13
C TYR A 249 22.78 -3.95 -18.55
N HIS A 250 21.97 -3.41 -17.63
CA HIS A 250 22.27 -2.15 -16.96
C HIS A 250 23.57 -2.21 -16.14
N ILE A 251 23.76 -3.29 -15.36
CA ILE A 251 24.98 -3.51 -14.57
C ILE A 251 26.20 -3.67 -15.49
N LEU A 252 26.09 -4.48 -16.54
CA LEU A 252 27.15 -4.72 -17.51
C LEU A 252 27.61 -3.40 -18.16
N ARG A 253 26.69 -2.58 -18.64
CA ARG A 253 27.01 -1.29 -19.27
C ARG A 253 27.54 -0.26 -18.29
N ASN A 254 26.94 -0.14 -17.11
CA ASN A 254 27.30 0.95 -16.20
C ASN A 254 28.56 0.65 -15.40
N ARG A 255 28.71 -0.57 -14.91
CA ARG A 255 29.82 -0.96 -14.04
C ARG A 255 31.01 -1.53 -14.81
N PHE A 256 30.74 -2.32 -15.85
CA PHE A 256 31.78 -3.05 -16.57
C PHE A 256 32.05 -2.53 -17.98
N LYS A 257 31.23 -1.60 -18.48
CA LYS A 257 31.34 -0.98 -19.81
C LYS A 257 31.31 -2.01 -20.95
N VAL A 258 30.53 -3.09 -20.76
CA VAL A 258 30.34 -4.16 -21.75
C VAL A 258 28.86 -4.39 -22.03
N ASP A 259 28.56 -4.98 -23.19
CA ASP A 259 27.18 -5.21 -23.65
C ASP A 259 26.65 -6.60 -23.30
N SER A 260 27.51 -7.58 -23.02
CA SER A 260 27.07 -8.93 -22.63
C SER A 260 27.93 -9.54 -21.51
N ILE A 261 27.38 -10.55 -20.83
CA ILE A 261 28.13 -11.32 -19.81
C ILE A 261 29.38 -11.97 -20.42
N LYS A 262 29.32 -12.38 -21.69
CA LYS A 262 30.44 -13.04 -22.39
C LYS A 262 31.64 -12.09 -22.57
N ASP A 263 31.38 -10.79 -22.59
CA ASP A 263 32.39 -9.76 -22.80
C ASP A 263 33.10 -9.36 -21.50
N LEU A 264 32.66 -9.88 -20.33
CA LEU A 264 33.30 -9.60 -19.04
C LEU A 264 34.72 -10.18 -18.90
N GLY A 265 35.22 -10.95 -19.88
CA GLY A 265 36.56 -11.53 -19.87
C GLY A 265 36.82 -12.51 -18.70
N LEU A 266 35.77 -12.89 -17.97
CA LEU A 266 35.87 -13.79 -16.82
C LEU A 266 35.71 -15.25 -17.27
N THR A 267 36.78 -16.02 -17.13
CA THR A 267 36.72 -17.48 -17.18
C THR A 267 35.97 -17.97 -15.93
N ILE A 268 34.67 -18.22 -16.05
CA ILE A 268 33.89 -18.81 -14.95
C ILE A 268 34.38 -20.25 -14.75
N SER A 269 35.22 -20.44 -13.74
CA SER A 269 35.61 -21.77 -13.27
C SER A 269 34.53 -22.24 -12.31
N VAL A 270 33.66 -23.13 -12.75
CA VAL A 270 32.69 -23.78 -11.86
C VAL A 270 33.48 -24.73 -10.95
N ILE A 271 33.77 -24.29 -9.73
CA ILE A 271 34.28 -25.17 -8.68
C ILE A 271 33.07 -25.89 -8.11
N TRP A 272 32.95 -27.17 -8.44
CA TRP A 272 32.03 -28.07 -7.76
C TRP A 272 32.50 -28.24 -6.31
N LEU A 273 31.66 -27.84 -5.36
CA LEU A 273 31.75 -28.25 -3.95
C LEU A 273 30.70 -29.35 -3.71
#